data_AF-Q9K7Q0-F1
#
_entry.id   AF-Q9K7Q0-F1
#
_cell.length_a   1.000
_cell.length_b   1.000
_cell.length_c   1.000
_cell.angle_alpha   90.00
_cell.angle_beta   90.00
_cell.angle_gamma   90.00
#
_symmetry.space_group_name_H-M   'P 1'
#
loop_
_entity.id
_entity.type
_entity.pdbx_description
1 polymer ?
#
loop_
_entity_poly.entity_id
_entity_poly.type
_entity_poly.pdbx_seq_one_letter_code
_entity_poly.pdbx_strand_id
1 'polypeptide(L)' 'MMRQELTKSLVDECQSKLDRELTNKELELIQWISERQLELQFSQKSS' A
#
# COMPACT_ATOMS: atom_id res chain seq x y z
N MET A 1 10.57 -9.46 0.64
CA MET A 1 10.94 -8.41 -0.33
C MET A 1 9.72 -7.77 -1.00
N MET A 2 8.76 -8.53 -1.57
CA MET A 2 7.58 -7.96 -2.28
C MET A 2 6.71 -6.93 -1.52
N ARG A 3 6.58 -7.03 -0.19
CA ARG A 3 5.64 -6.17 0.58
C ARG A 3 6.07 -4.69 0.57
N GLN A 4 7.37 -4.42 0.66
CA GLN A 4 7.90 -3.05 0.66
C GLN A 4 7.86 -2.41 -0.73
N GLU A 5 7.96 -3.22 -1.79
CA GLU A 5 7.94 -2.75 -3.17
C GLU A 5 6.55 -2.27 -3.59
N LEU A 6 5.48 -2.97 -3.20
CA LEU A 6 4.11 -2.58 -3.51
C LEU A 6 3.72 -1.26 -2.80
N THR A 7 3.99 -1.16 -1.50
CA THR A 7 3.69 0.05 -0.72
C THR A 7 4.46 1.25 -1.28
N LYS A 8 5.74 1.07 -1.64
CA LYS A 8 6.54 2.12 -2.27
C LYS A 8 5.96 2.58 -3.60
N SER A 9 5.58 1.64 -4.48
CA SER A 9 4.98 1.98 -5.77
C SER A 9 3.68 2.78 -5.62
N LEU A 10 2.85 2.46 -4.63
CA LEU A 10 1.63 3.21 -4.34
C LEU A 10 1.92 4.62 -3.84
N VAL A 11 2.92 4.78 -2.96
CA VAL A 11 3.36 6.10 -2.49
C VAL A 11 3.87 6.94 -3.66
N ASP A 12 4.74 6.39 -4.50
CA ASP A 12 5.33 7.08 -5.66
C ASP A 12 4.23 7.53 -6.65
N GLU A 13 3.26 6.67 -6.94
CA GLU A 13 2.14 7.01 -7.84
C GLU A 13 1.22 8.08 -7.25
N CYS A 14 0.90 7.99 -5.96
CA CYS A 14 0.08 9.00 -5.28
C CYS A 14 0.76 10.36 -5.23
N GLN A 15 2.06 10.41 -4.91
CA GLN A 15 2.83 11.65 -4.90
C GLN A 15 2.90 12.26 -6.31
N SER A 16 3.14 11.45 -7.33
CA SER A 16 3.18 11.90 -8.72
C SER A 16 1.84 12.48 -9.19
N LYS A 17 0.70 11.91 -8.79
CA LYS A 17 -0.62 12.40 -9.22
C LYS A 17 -1.11 13.62 -8.45
N LEU A 18 -0.73 13.73 -7.18
CA LEU A 18 -1.12 14.84 -6.32
C LEU A 18 -0.15 16.02 -6.41
N ASP A 19 1.02 15.81 -7.01
CA ASP A 19 2.13 16.76 -7.11
C ASP A 19 2.52 17.35 -5.74
N ARG A 20 2.53 16.48 -4.73
CA ARG A 20 2.92 16.81 -3.35
C ARG A 20 3.34 15.59 -2.58
N GLU A 21 4.00 15.82 -1.46
CA GLU A 21 4.23 14.76 -0.47
C GLU A 21 2.91 14.33 0.20
N LEU A 22 2.90 13.07 0.64
CA LEU A 22 1.81 12.51 1.42
C LEU A 22 2.00 12.86 2.89
N THR A 23 0.90 13.16 3.56
CA THR A 23 0.88 13.31 5.00
C THR A 23 1.09 11.97 5.70
N ASN A 24 1.52 11.99 6.96
CA ASN A 24 1.69 10.78 7.76
C ASN A 24 0.40 9.93 7.81
N LYS A 25 -0.77 10.57 7.90
CA LYS A 25 -2.06 9.87 7.89
C LYS A 25 -2.34 9.14 6.58
N GLU A 26 -1.95 9.73 5.44
CA GLU A 26 -2.10 9.10 4.13
C GLU A 26 -1.14 7.92 3.98
N LEU A 27 0.09 8.03 4.48
CA LEU A 27 1.06 6.93 4.51
C LEU A 27 0.57 5.77 5.39
N GLU A 28 0.06 6.06 6.60
CA GLU A 28 -0.55 5.06 7.48
C GLU A 28 -1.74 4.34 6.82
N LEU A 29 -2.56 5.09 6.07
CA LEU A 29 -3.69 4.52 5.35
C LEU A 29 -3.24 3.56 4.24
N ILE A 30 -2.25 3.97 3.44
CA ILE A 30 -1.67 3.13 2.37
C ILE A 30 -1.05 1.85 2.95
N GLN A 31 -0.35 1.97 4.08
CA GLN A 31 0.20 0.84 4.82
C GLN A 31 -0.90 -0.14 5.24
N TRP A 32 -1.96 0.36 5.88
CA TRP A 32 -3.10 -0.45 6.32
C TRP A 32 -3.82 -1.17 5.17
N ILE A 33 -4.06 -0.47 4.04
CA ILE A 33 -4.68 -1.08 2.84
C ILE A 33 -3.79 -2.20 2.30
N SER A 34 -2.48 -1.95 2.20
CA SER A 34 -1.51 -2.93 1.70
C SER A 34 -1.50 -4.21 2.55
N GLU A 35 -1.60 -4.06 3.88
CA GLU A 35 -1.65 -5.19 4.81
C GLU A 35 -2.95 -6.01 4.66
N ARG A 36 -4.10 -5.35 4.53
CA ARG A 36 -5.40 -6.04 4.38
C ARG A 36 -5.57 -6.75 3.05
N GLN A 37 -5.05 -6.20 1.95
CA GLN A 37 -5.11 -6.89 0.66
C GLN A 37 -4.32 -8.19 0.68
N LEU A 38 -3.20 -8.24 1.40
CA LEU A 38 -2.43 -9.46 1.57
C LEU A 38 -3.19 -10.50 2.40
N GLU A 39 -3.81 -10.11 3.51
CA GLU A 39 -4.64 -11.01 4.31
C GLU A 39 -5.75 -11.66 3.47
N LEU A 40 -6.41 -10.89 2.61
CA LEU A 40 -7.44 -11.41 1.70
C LEU A 40 -6.86 -12.40 0.67
N GLN A 41 -5.69 -12.11 0.09
CA GLN A 41 -5.04 -13.00 -0.87
C GLN A 41 -4.57 -14.32 -0.24
N PHE A 42 -4.08 -14.29 1.01
CA PHE A 42 -3.68 -15.51 1.73
C PHE A 42 -4.89 -16.33 2.20
N SER A 43 -5.98 -15.66 2.55
CA SER A 43 -7.25 -16.33 2.91
C SER A 43 -7.85 -17.08 1.71
N GLN A 44 -7.78 -16.50 0.50
CA GLN A 44 -8.28 -17.15 -0.72
C GLN A 44 -7.42 -18.31 -1.24
N LYS A 45 -6.13 -18.37 -0.92
CA LYS A 45 -5.24 -19.46 -1.35
C LYS A 45 -5.28 -20.71 -0.45
N SER A 46 -6.04 -20.65 0.64
CA SER A 46 -6.12 -21.73 1.64
C SER A 46 -7.43 -22.53 1.55
N SER A 47 -8.21 -22.38 0.47
CA SER A 47 -9.40 -23.18 0.12
C SER A 47 -9.16 -23.92 -1.19
#